data_AF-A0A7V9B3J6-F1
#
_entry.id   AF-A0A7V9B3J6-F1
#
_cell.length_a   1.000
_cell.length_b   1.000
_cell.length_c   1.000
_cell.angle_alpha   90.00
_cell.angle_beta   90.00
_cell.angle_gamma   90.00
#
_symmetry.space_group_name_H-M   'P 1'
#
loop_
_entity.id
_entity.type
_entity.pdbx_description
1 polymer ?
#
loop_
_entity_poly.entity_id
_entity_poly.type
_entity_poly.pdbx_seq_one_letter_code
_entity_poly.pdbx_strand_id
1 'polypeptide(L)' 'MGKPKKRTSHRKTGTRRSHHVVKLARATNATSPVKAFTTIRESAKAKVTSEEVK' A
#
# COMPACT_ATOMS: atom_id res chain seq x y z
N MET A 1 26.02 -10.72 12.13
CA MET A 1 24.56 -10.83 12.37
C MET A 1 24.23 -12.27 12.73
N GLY A 2 23.62 -12.51 13.89
CA GLY A 2 23.25 -13.87 14.31
C GLY A 2 22.16 -14.45 13.42
N LYS A 3 22.33 -15.70 12.96
CA LYS A 3 21.29 -16.42 12.23
C LYS A 3 20.10 -16.67 13.18
N PRO A 4 18.84 -16.43 12.76
CA PRO A 4 17.70 -16.73 13.61
C PRO A 4 17.59 -18.23 13.85
N LYS A 5 17.37 -18.63 15.10
CA LYS A 5 17.22 -20.04 15.50
C LYS A 5 15.99 -20.70 14.85
N LYS A 6 14.94 -19.93 14.58
CA LYS A 6 13.66 -20.37 14.00
C LYS A 6 13.18 -19.37 12.96
N ARG A 7 12.37 -19.86 12.00
CA ARG A 7 11.72 -19.00 11.00
C ARG A 7 10.66 -18.13 11.69
N THR A 8 10.57 -16.87 11.30
CA THR A 8 9.46 -16.00 11.71
C THR A 8 8.15 -16.52 11.12
N SER A 9 7.07 -16.45 11.90
CA SER A 9 5.75 -16.84 11.40
C SER A 9 5.29 -15.89 10.29
N HIS A 10 4.46 -16.39 9.36
CA HIS A 10 3.90 -15.60 8.26
C HIS A 10 3.17 -14.36 8.78
N ARG A 11 2.38 -14.51 9.86
CA ARG A 11 1.68 -13.39 10.51
C ARG A 11 2.64 -12.29 10.99
N LYS A 12 3.68 -12.65 11.75
CA LYS A 12 4.66 -11.67 12.27
C LYS A 12 5.42 -10.98 11.15
N THR A 13 5.73 -11.72 10.09
CA THR A 13 6.40 -11.21 8.91
C THR A 13 5.54 -10.20 8.17
N GLY A 14 4.24 -10.48 7.97
CA GLY A 14 3.27 -9.56 7.37
C GLY A 14 3.09 -8.28 8.19
N THR A 15 2.91 -8.40 9.52
CA THR A 15 2.78 -7.22 10.40
C THR A 15 4.00 -6.31 10.36
N ARG A 16 5.22 -6.87 10.31
CA ARG A 16 6.44 -6.05 10.17
C ARG A 16 6.53 -5.33 8.83
N ARG A 17 5.93 -5.89 7.78
CA ARG A 17 5.96 -5.33 6.42
C ARG A 17 4.77 -4.43 6.09
N SER A 18 3.80 -4.26 6.99
CA SER A 18 2.61 -3.44 6.78
C SER A 18 2.96 -1.99 6.40
N HIS A 19 3.98 -1.41 7.05
CA HIS A 19 4.43 -0.05 6.76
C HIS A 19 5.00 0.11 5.34
N HIS A 20 5.63 -0.92 4.78
CA HIS A 20 6.13 -0.89 3.40
C HIS A 20 4.98 -0.85 2.39
N VAL A 21 3.92 -1.61 2.64
CA VAL A 21 2.72 -1.62 1.78
C VAL A 21 2.07 -0.25 1.76
N VAL A 22 1.91 0.40 2.93
CA VAL A 22 1.34 1.75 3.03
C VAL A 22 2.23 2.79 2.34
N LYS A 23 3.55 2.73 2.56
CA LYS A 23 4.50 3.67 1.94
C LYS A 23 4.51 3.54 0.42
N LEU A 24 4.53 2.31 -0.09
CA LEU A 24 4.50 2.05 -1.53
C LEU A 24 3.20 2.57 -2.13
N ALA A 25 2.06 2.26 -1.52
CA ALA A 25 0.77 2.68 -2.05
C ALA A 25 0.58 4.21 -2.02
N ARG A 26 1.16 4.92 -1.04
CA ARG A 26 1.20 6.40 -1.06
C ARG A 26 2.09 6.95 -2.18
N ALA A 27 3.26 6.34 -2.39
CA ALA A 27 4.19 6.75 -3.44
C ALA A 27 3.59 6.51 -4.83
N THR A 28 2.98 5.35 -5.07
CA THR A 28 2.31 5.05 -6.34
C THR A 28 1.09 5.93 -6.56
N ASN A 29 0.34 6.29 -5.52
CA ASN A 29 -0.78 7.23 -5.64
C ASN A 29 -0.35 8.65 -6.02
N ALA A 30 0.91 9.04 -5.77
CA ALA A 30 1.44 10.35 -6.14
C ALA A 30 1.84 10.42 -7.63
N THR A 31 2.24 9.29 -8.23
CA THR A 31 2.78 9.24 -9.60
C THR A 31 1.82 8.61 -10.60
N SER A 32 0.96 7.69 -10.15
CA SER A 32 0.07 6.91 -11.01
C SER A 32 -1.31 7.57 -11.13
N PRO A 33 -1.92 7.56 -12.32
CA PRO A 33 -3.32 7.92 -12.47
C PRO A 33 -4.24 6.96 -11.71
N VAL A 34 -3.85 5.69 -11.58
CA VAL A 34 -4.60 4.61 -10.93
C VAL A 34 -4.40 4.63 -9.40
N LYS A 35 -5.50 4.55 -8.64
CA LYS A 35 -5.48 4.58 -7.18
C LYS A 35 -5.17 3.19 -6.59
N ALA A 36 -4.08 3.08 -5.84
CA ALA A 36 -3.79 1.94 -4.97
C ALA A 36 -4.46 2.10 -3.60
N PHE A 37 -5.25 1.11 -3.20
CA PHE A 37 -5.92 1.09 -1.88
C PHE A 37 -4.93 0.66 -0.79
N THR A 38 -4.80 1.44 0.28
CA THR A 38 -3.84 1.12 1.36
C THR A 38 -4.48 0.44 2.57
N THR A 39 -5.71 0.83 2.95
CA THR A 39 -6.46 0.22 4.05
C THR A 39 -7.94 0.08 3.70
N ILE A 40 -8.65 -0.82 4.41
CA ILE A 40 -10.08 -1.11 4.20
C ILE A 40 -10.97 0.13 4.38
N ARG A 41 -10.52 1.12 5.16
CA ARG A 41 -11.25 2.38 5.43
C ARG A 41 -10.77 3.57 4.61
N GLU A 42 -9.87 3.37 3.65
CA GLU A 42 -9.44 4.42 2.70
C GLU A 42 -10.30 4.47 1.42
N SER A 43 -11.58 4.10 1.53
CA SER A 43 -12.58 4.50 0.53
C SER A 43 -12.91 5.99 0.72
N ALA A 44 -12.01 6.89 0.31
CA ALA A 44 -12.28 8.33 0.32
C ALA A 44 -12.04 8.98 -1.05
N LYS A 45 -13.17 9.52 -1.56
CA LYS A 45 -13.45 10.25 -2.80
C LYS A 45 -13.04 9.55 -4.11
N ALA A 46 -14.06 9.19 -4.90
CA ALA A 46 -13.88 8.90 -6.32
C ALA A 46 -13.10 10.06 -6.94
N LYS A 47 -11.98 9.75 -7.63
CA LYS A 47 -11.35 10.73 -8.50
C LYS A 47 -12.36 10.98 -9.63
N VAL A 48 -12.88 12.20 -9.72
CA VAL A 48 -13.58 12.63 -10.94
C VAL A 48 -12.55 12.57 -12.04
N THR A 49 -12.69 11.60 -12.94
CA THR A 49 -11.89 11.49 -14.15
C THR A 49 -12.24 12.66 -15.04
N SER A 50 -11.29 13.56 -15.29
CA SER A 50 -11.44 14.67 -16.22
C SER A 50 -11.31 14.17 -17.66
N GLU A 51 -12.29 13.39 -18.11
CA GLU A 51 -12.48 13.06 -19.53
C GLU A 51 -13.78 13.72 -20.01
N GLU A 52 -13.80 15.05 -20.03
CA GLU A 52 -14.80 15.86 -20.76
C GLU A 52 -14.18 17.21 -21.12
N VAL A 53 -13.14 17.21 -21.97
CA VAL A 53 -12.79 18.38 -22.82
C VAL A 53 -12.21 17.86 -24.13
N LYS A 54 -13.08 17.51 -25.08
CA LYS A 54 -13.18 18.09 -26.43
C LYS A 54 -14.06 17.22 -27.32
#